data_AF-A0A2V9JPY2-F1
#
_entry.id   AF-A0A2V9JPY2-F1
#
_cell.length_a   1.000
_cell.length_b   1.000
_cell.length_c   1.000
_cell.angle_alpha   90.00
_cell.angle_beta   90.00
_cell.angle_gamma   90.00
#
_symmetry.space_group_name_H-M   'P 1'
#
loop_
_entity.id
_entity.type
_entity.pdbx_description
1 polymer ?
#
loop_
_entity_poly.entity_id
_entity_poly.type
_entity_poly.pdbx_seq_one_letter_code
_entity_poly.pdbx_strand_id
1 'polypeptide(L)'
;MGFYAAGNPLIEEVVEKGRVLYMRKETAAWLADAQEERDTASILLDHQKYRGACLHSQQCVEKGLKALILERGSRPPRTHDIVELLNQATAAGWNVDLAMDEAIFLNSVYRGRYPTEEGLLPRGDPTREEAGRALAAAETMMAALRKLLPQSG
;
A
#
# COMPACT_ATOMS: atom_id res chain seq x y z
N MET A 1 7.30 26.97 40.34
CA MET A 1 6.06 26.21 40.60
C MET A 1 5.14 26.40 39.40
N GLY A 2 5.41 25.67 38.31
CA GLY A 2 4.57 25.66 37.11
C GLY A 2 3.71 24.41 37.17
N PHE A 3 2.42 24.58 37.50
CA PHE A 3 1.48 23.48 37.57
C PHE A 3 1.33 22.85 36.19
N TYR A 4 1.56 21.54 36.13
CA TYR A 4 1.15 20.67 35.04
C TYR A 4 -0.35 20.88 34.80
N ALA A 5 -0.71 21.54 33.71
CA ALA A 5 -2.06 21.42 33.18
C ALA A 5 -2.14 20.02 32.55
N ALA A 6 -2.76 19.08 33.25
CA ALA A 6 -3.36 17.93 32.58
C ALA A 6 -4.17 18.48 31.39
N GLY A 7 -3.91 17.94 30.19
CA GLY A 7 -4.44 18.47 28.94
C GLY A 7 -5.96 18.63 29.03
N ASN A 8 -6.46 19.80 28.65
CA ASN A 8 -7.89 20.05 28.62
C ASN A 8 -8.53 18.99 27.70
N PRO A 9 -9.44 18.13 28.20
CA PRO A 9 -10.03 17.04 27.40
C PRO A 9 -10.66 17.53 26.10
N LEU A 10 -11.19 18.75 26.08
CA LEU A 10 -11.78 19.36 24.90
C LEU A 10 -10.71 19.79 23.88
N ILE A 11 -9.53 20.23 24.32
CA ILE A 11 -8.39 20.52 23.43
C ILE A 11 -7.85 19.22 22.84
N GLU A 12 -7.70 18.17 23.65
CA GLU A 12 -7.28 16.85 23.18
C GLU A 12 -8.27 16.28 22.14
N GLU A 13 -9.57 16.37 22.40
CA GLU A 13 -10.62 15.92 21.49
C GLU A 13 -10.62 16.70 20.15
N VAL A 14 -10.44 18.04 20.20
CA VAL A 14 -10.36 18.87 18.99
C VAL A 14 -9.11 18.54 18.16
N VAL A 15 -7.96 18.37 18.81
CA VAL A 15 -6.70 17.98 18.14
C VAL A 15 -6.83 16.59 17.53
N GLU A 16 -7.41 15.64 18.26
CA GLU A 16 -7.62 14.28 17.78
C GLU A 16 -8.60 14.23 16.59
N LYS A 17 -9.75 14.90 16.67
CA LYS A 17 -10.70 15.01 15.55
C LYS A 17 -10.09 15.71 14.35
N GLY A 18 -9.35 16.80 14.57
CA GLY A 18 -8.65 17.51 13.50
C GLY A 18 -7.62 16.65 12.79
N ARG A 19 -6.84 15.86 13.54
CA ARG A 19 -5.88 14.88 13.02
C ARG A 19 -6.56 13.81 12.17
N VAL A 20 -7.67 13.24 12.65
CA VAL A 20 -8.45 12.22 11.92
C VAL A 20 -9.02 12.78 10.60
N LEU A 21 -9.57 14.00 10.61
CA LEU A 21 -10.09 14.66 9.41
C LEU A 21 -9.00 14.93 8.37
N TYR A 22 -7.83 15.39 8.81
CA TYR A 22 -6.68 15.62 7.93
C TYR A 22 -6.21 14.30 7.28
N MET A 23 -6.05 13.25 8.08
CA MET A 23 -5.61 11.94 7.59
C MET A 23 -6.57 11.34 6.58
N ARG A 24 -7.89 11.46 6.78
CA ARG A 24 -8.88 11.01 5.79
C ARG A 24 -8.71 11.66 4.42
N LYS A 25 -8.39 12.95 4.38
CA LYS A 25 -8.10 13.65 3.11
C LYS A 25 -6.83 13.13 2.46
N GLU A 26 -5.78 12.88 3.25
CA GLU A 26 -4.56 12.27 2.73
C GLU A 26 -4.81 10.83 2.25
N THR A 27 -5.56 10.03 3.01
CA THR A 27 -5.96 8.66 2.62
C THR A 27 -6.61 8.66 1.23
N ALA A 28 -7.50 9.60 0.93
CA ALA A 28 -8.12 9.71 -0.39
C ALA A 28 -7.10 9.94 -1.52
N ALA A 29 -6.06 10.75 -1.30
CA ALA A 29 -4.99 10.93 -2.28
C ALA A 29 -4.17 9.64 -2.47
N TRP A 30 -3.83 8.94 -1.38
CA TRP A 30 -3.13 7.65 -1.46
C TRP A 30 -3.97 6.58 -2.21
N LEU A 31 -5.30 6.61 -2.06
CA LEU A 31 -6.20 5.71 -2.79
C LEU A 31 -6.27 6.04 -4.28
N ALA A 32 -6.31 7.32 -4.64
CA ALA A 32 -6.27 7.74 -6.03
C ALA A 32 -4.96 7.29 -6.69
N ASP A 33 -3.83 7.52 -6.03
CA ASP A 33 -2.52 7.08 -6.51
C ASP A 33 -2.46 5.55 -6.64
N ALA A 34 -2.97 4.79 -5.67
CA ALA A 34 -3.01 3.33 -5.75
C ALA A 34 -3.87 2.82 -6.92
N GLN A 35 -4.99 3.50 -7.19
CA GLN A 35 -5.85 3.18 -8.34
C GLN A 35 -5.12 3.45 -9.67
N GLU A 36 -4.39 4.57 -9.78
CA GLU A 36 -3.58 4.89 -10.96
C GLU A 36 -2.47 3.86 -11.21
N GLU A 37 -1.81 3.38 -10.15
CA GLU A 37 -0.83 2.29 -10.24
C GLU A 37 -1.46 1.00 -10.80
N ARG A 38 -2.64 0.61 -10.31
CA ARG A 38 -3.36 -0.58 -10.80
C ARG A 38 -3.73 -0.43 -12.28
N ASP A 39 -4.24 0.73 -12.68
CA ASP A 39 -4.68 0.96 -14.06
C ASP A 39 -3.49 0.99 -15.01
N THR A 40 -2.38 1.59 -14.58
CA THR A 40 -1.10 1.56 -15.30
C THR A 40 -0.58 0.12 -15.45
N ALA A 41 -0.63 -0.68 -14.38
CA ALA A 41 -0.22 -2.08 -14.42
C ALA A 41 -1.06 -2.89 -15.43
N SER A 42 -2.37 -2.66 -15.48
CA SER A 42 -3.27 -3.30 -16.45
C SER A 42 -2.88 -2.97 -17.90
N ILE A 43 -2.67 -1.69 -18.21
CA ILE A 43 -2.27 -1.25 -19.54
C ILE A 43 -0.92 -1.88 -19.94
N LEU A 44 0.04 -1.90 -19.02
CA LEU A 44 1.36 -2.48 -19.27
C LEU A 44 1.27 -3.99 -19.52
N LEU A 45 0.40 -4.71 -18.82
CA LEU A 45 0.18 -6.14 -19.06
C LEU A 45 -0.38 -6.39 -20.46
N ASP A 46 -1.38 -5.61 -20.88
CA ASP A 46 -2.01 -5.71 -22.20
C ASP A 46 -1.02 -5.43 -23.35
N HIS A 47 -0.06 -4.52 -23.10
CA HIS A 47 1.00 -4.16 -24.04
C HIS A 47 2.29 -5.00 -23.87
N GLN A 48 2.22 -6.13 -23.16
CA GLN A 48 3.33 -7.08 -22.97
C GLN A 48 4.57 -6.46 -22.30
N LYS A 49 4.38 -5.44 -21.47
CA LYS A 49 5.40 -4.79 -20.65
C LYS A 49 5.40 -5.36 -19.22
N TYR A 50 5.68 -6.66 -19.11
CA TYR A 50 5.52 -7.45 -17.89
C TYR A 50 6.30 -6.90 -16.69
N ARG A 51 7.55 -6.49 -16.91
CA ARG A 51 8.37 -5.81 -15.89
C ARG A 51 7.66 -4.59 -15.30
N GLY A 52 7.12 -3.73 -16.15
CA GLY A 52 6.38 -2.56 -15.71
C GLY A 52 5.08 -2.93 -14.99
N ALA A 53 4.33 -3.89 -15.54
CA ALA A 53 3.11 -4.39 -14.92
C ALA A 53 3.36 -4.92 -13.49
N CYS A 54 4.43 -5.68 -13.25
CA CYS A 54 4.79 -6.14 -11.91
C CYS A 54 5.14 -4.98 -10.96
N LEU A 55 5.94 -4.01 -11.42
CA LEU A 55 6.37 -2.87 -10.59
C LEU A 55 5.19 -2.00 -10.16
N HIS A 56 4.33 -1.62 -11.11
CA HIS A 56 3.13 -0.84 -10.81
C HIS A 56 2.13 -1.63 -9.96
N SER A 57 2.04 -2.96 -10.13
CA SER A 57 1.23 -3.80 -9.25
C SER A 57 1.74 -3.81 -7.80
N GLN A 58 3.06 -3.93 -7.59
CA GLN A 58 3.66 -3.82 -6.25
C GLN A 58 3.40 -2.42 -5.66
N GLN A 59 3.54 -1.35 -6.45
CA GLN A 59 3.29 0.02 -6.00
C GLN A 59 1.83 0.23 -5.57
N CYS A 60 0.87 -0.31 -6.32
CA CYS A 60 -0.54 -0.30 -5.94
C CYS A 60 -0.73 -0.93 -4.54
N VAL A 61 -0.15 -2.11 -4.31
CA VAL A 61 -0.26 -2.82 -3.04
C VAL A 61 0.42 -2.04 -1.91
N GLU A 62 1.62 -1.51 -2.16
CA GLU A 62 2.39 -0.68 -1.22
C GLU A 62 1.58 0.55 -0.78
N LYS A 63 1.09 1.33 -1.75
CA LYS A 63 0.32 2.55 -1.50
C LYS A 63 -0.99 2.24 -0.77
N GLY A 64 -1.66 1.14 -1.13
CA GLY A 64 -2.86 0.66 -0.44
C GLY A 64 -2.62 0.36 1.04
N LEU A 65 -1.58 -0.43 1.35
CA LEU A 65 -1.23 -0.73 2.75
C LEU A 65 -0.84 0.52 3.52
N LYS A 66 -0.11 1.45 2.90
CA LYS A 66 0.23 2.74 3.51
C LYS A 66 -1.00 3.61 3.77
N ALA A 67 -1.99 3.59 2.86
CA ALA A 67 -3.27 4.27 3.06
C ALA A 67 -4.01 3.73 4.30
N LEU A 68 -4.02 2.40 4.49
CA LEU A 68 -4.62 1.78 5.67
C LEU A 68 -3.91 2.17 6.97
N ILE A 69 -2.57 2.19 6.97
CA ILE A 69 -1.78 2.63 8.13
C ILE A 69 -2.08 4.10 8.45
N LEU A 70 -2.16 4.95 7.42
CA LEU A 70 -2.48 6.37 7.55
C LEU A 70 -3.88 6.62 8.11
N GLU A 71 -4.88 5.89 7.62
CA GLU A 71 -6.27 6.00 8.10
C GLU A 71 -6.40 5.69 9.60
N ARG A 72 -5.51 4.85 10.14
CA ARG A 72 -5.46 4.52 11.58
C ARG A 72 -4.73 5.55 12.43
N GLY A 73 -4.29 6.66 11.86
CA GLY A 73 -3.60 7.70 12.60
C GLY A 73 -2.08 7.58 12.65
N SER A 74 -1.52 6.59 11.96
CA SER A 74 -0.10 6.27 12.00
C SER A 74 0.60 6.76 10.75
N ARG A 75 1.81 7.31 10.89
CA ARG A 75 2.62 7.69 9.74
C ARG A 75 3.13 6.41 9.04
N PRO A 76 2.89 6.23 7.73
CA PRO A 76 3.41 5.06 7.03
C PRO A 76 4.95 5.02 7.05
N PRO A 77 5.56 3.84 7.25
CA PRO A 77 7.00 3.68 7.27
C PRO A 77 7.63 3.96 5.88
N ARG A 78 8.89 4.39 5.87
CA ARG A 78 9.68 4.59 4.64
C ARG A 78 10.32 3.27 4.18
N THR A 79 9.50 2.27 3.90
CA THR A 79 9.88 0.94 3.39
C THR A 79 9.07 0.61 2.14
N HIS A 80 9.59 -0.30 1.33
CA HIS A 80 8.92 -0.89 0.16
C HIS A 80 8.57 -2.38 0.39
N ASP A 81 8.86 -2.88 1.59
CA ASP A 81 8.60 -4.27 1.95
C ASP A 81 7.10 -4.48 2.21
N ILE A 82 6.44 -5.19 1.29
CA ILE A 82 5.01 -5.51 1.34
C ILE A 82 4.66 -6.39 2.55
N VAL A 83 5.53 -7.33 2.92
CA VAL A 83 5.33 -8.19 4.10
C VAL A 83 5.35 -7.34 5.37
N GLU A 84 6.32 -6.44 5.49
CA GLU A 84 6.40 -5.51 6.62
C GLU A 84 5.14 -4.62 6.71
N LEU A 85 4.73 -4.03 5.59
CA LEU A 85 3.55 -3.18 5.50
C LEU A 85 2.25 -3.93 5.82
N LEU A 86 2.10 -5.17 5.34
CA LEU A 86 0.94 -6.02 5.62
C LEU A 86 0.86 -6.36 7.11
N ASN A 87 1.99 -6.69 7.73
CA ASN A 87 2.06 -6.96 9.17
C ASN A 87 1.70 -5.70 9.99
N GLN A 88 2.16 -4.51 9.58
CA GLN A 88 1.81 -3.26 10.25
C GLN A 88 0.33 -2.91 10.09
N ALA A 89 -0.24 -3.06 8.90
CA ALA A 89 -1.67 -2.84 8.69
C ALA A 89 -2.52 -3.82 9.54
N THR A 90 -2.12 -5.09 9.59
CA THR A 90 -2.77 -6.11 10.43
C THR A 90 -2.66 -5.78 11.91
N ALA A 91 -1.47 -5.37 12.39
CA ALA A 91 -1.26 -4.93 13.76
C ALA A 91 -2.09 -3.68 14.13
N ALA A 92 -2.37 -2.82 13.14
CA ALA A 92 -3.28 -1.68 13.29
C ALA A 92 -4.78 -2.07 13.27
N GLY A 93 -5.10 -3.37 13.22
CA GLY A 93 -6.45 -3.91 13.30
C GLY A 93 -7.19 -4.01 11.96
N TRP A 94 -6.48 -3.92 10.83
CA TRP A 94 -7.07 -4.17 9.52
C TRP A 94 -7.07 -5.66 9.19
N ASN A 95 -8.20 -6.16 8.70
CA ASN A 95 -8.26 -7.49 8.09
C ASN A 95 -8.11 -7.34 6.57
N VAL A 96 -6.86 -7.31 6.11
CA VAL A 96 -6.52 -7.17 4.69
C VAL A 96 -6.54 -8.53 4.02
N ASP A 97 -7.35 -8.68 2.98
CA ASP A 97 -7.48 -9.92 2.21
C ASP A 97 -6.33 -10.07 1.20
N LEU A 98 -5.09 -10.02 1.68
CA LEU A 98 -3.89 -10.24 0.88
C LEU A 98 -3.11 -11.42 1.48
N ALA A 99 -2.95 -12.50 0.71
CA ALA A 99 -2.21 -13.65 1.17
C ALA A 99 -0.72 -13.33 1.37
N MET A 100 -0.11 -13.90 2.41
CA MET A 100 1.31 -13.70 2.72
C MET A 100 2.24 -14.11 1.55
N ASP A 101 1.88 -15.18 0.83
CA ASP A 101 2.66 -15.64 -0.33
C ASP A 101 2.65 -14.62 -1.48
N GLU A 102 1.57 -13.85 -1.64
CA GLU A 102 1.51 -12.76 -2.61
C GLU A 102 2.36 -11.57 -2.17
N ALA A 103 2.36 -11.23 -0.87
CA ALA A 103 3.25 -10.21 -0.32
C ALA A 103 4.73 -10.57 -0.53
N ILE A 104 5.11 -11.83 -0.29
CA ILE A 104 6.46 -12.34 -0.52
C ILE A 104 6.82 -12.28 -2.01
N PHE A 105 5.90 -12.70 -2.89
CA PHE A 105 6.07 -12.63 -4.33
C PHE A 105 6.28 -11.19 -4.81
N LEU A 106 5.47 -10.24 -4.38
CA LEU A 106 5.60 -8.82 -4.75
C LEU A 106 6.93 -8.21 -4.28
N ASN A 107 7.43 -8.61 -3.11
CA ASN A 107 8.77 -8.21 -2.65
C ASN A 107 9.90 -8.73 -3.55
N SER A 108 9.69 -9.85 -4.26
CA SER A 108 10.69 -10.39 -5.18
C SER A 108 10.81 -9.57 -6.48
N VAL A 109 9.76 -8.83 -6.85
CA VAL A 109 9.72 -7.95 -8.04
C VAL A 109 10.76 -6.83 -7.98
N TYR A 110 11.10 -6.33 -6.78
CA TYR A 110 11.99 -5.18 -6.57
C TYR A 110 13.49 -5.52 -6.46
N ARG A 111 13.86 -6.81 -6.48
CA ARG A 111 15.17 -7.27 -6.02
C ARG A 111 16.27 -7.29 -7.11
N GLY A 112 16.29 -6.32 -8.01
CA GLY A 112 17.30 -6.19 -9.07
C GLY A 112 17.95 -4.83 -9.07
N ARG A 113 19.24 -4.74 -8.72
CA ARG A 113 19.90 -3.44 -8.54
C ARG A 113 21.19 -3.20 -9.33
N TYR A 114 21.72 -4.14 -10.14
CA TYR A 114 22.80 -3.86 -11.11
C TYR A 114 22.75 -4.80 -12.34
N PRO A 115 23.37 -4.49 -13.49
CA PRO A 115 23.47 -5.41 -14.63
C PRO A 115 24.19 -6.73 -14.32
N THR A 116 24.98 -6.77 -13.24
CA THR A 116 25.60 -7.98 -12.68
C THR A 116 24.79 -8.61 -11.54
N GLU A 117 23.75 -7.93 -11.05
CA GLU A 117 22.79 -8.40 -10.04
C GLU A 117 21.37 -7.95 -10.43
N GLU A 118 20.86 -8.58 -11.49
CA GLU A 118 19.48 -8.44 -11.94
C GLU A 118 18.52 -9.15 -10.98
N GLY A 119 17.33 -8.59 -10.84
CA GLY A 119 16.24 -9.23 -10.13
C GLY A 119 14.92 -8.59 -10.48
N LEU A 120 14.12 -9.37 -11.18
CA LEU A 120 12.66 -9.32 -11.18
C LEU A 120 12.04 -10.62 -10.73
N LEU A 121 12.83 -11.68 -10.82
CA LEU A 121 12.78 -12.97 -10.18
C LEU A 121 14.22 -13.50 -10.31
N PRO A 122 14.60 -14.59 -9.62
CA PRO A 122 15.91 -15.22 -9.81
C PRO A 122 16.23 -15.67 -11.26
N ARG A 123 15.29 -15.49 -12.22
CA ARG A 123 15.29 -16.10 -13.55
C ARG A 123 15.22 -15.13 -14.75
N GLY A 124 15.22 -13.82 -14.56
CA GLY A 124 15.19 -12.82 -15.66
C GLY A 124 13.94 -11.93 -15.68
N ASP A 125 13.50 -11.52 -16.87
CA ASP A 125 12.27 -10.74 -17.07
C ASP A 125 11.02 -11.54 -16.63
N PRO A 126 10.02 -10.91 -15.98
CA PRO A 126 8.79 -11.59 -15.61
C PRO A 126 8.05 -12.13 -16.83
N THR A 127 7.46 -13.29 -16.65
CA THR A 127 6.51 -13.87 -17.59
C THR A 127 5.17 -13.13 -17.56
N ARG A 128 4.34 -13.35 -18.57
CA ARG A 128 2.95 -12.87 -18.58
C ARG A 128 2.15 -13.40 -17.38
N GLU A 129 2.41 -14.62 -16.95
CA GLU A 129 1.75 -15.26 -15.81
C GLU A 129 2.12 -14.55 -14.50
N GLU A 130 3.40 -14.29 -14.29
CA GLU A 130 3.88 -13.56 -13.09
C GLU A 130 3.36 -12.12 -13.06
N ALA A 131 3.31 -11.44 -14.21
CA ALA A 131 2.70 -10.12 -14.32
C ALA A 131 1.18 -10.14 -14.08
N GLY A 132 0.49 -11.16 -14.58
CA GLY A 132 -0.93 -11.38 -14.29
C GLY A 132 -1.20 -11.65 -12.81
N ARG A 133 -0.35 -12.46 -12.16
CA ARG A 133 -0.39 -12.70 -10.71
C ARG A 133 -0.20 -11.42 -9.92
N ALA A 134 0.79 -10.60 -10.28
CA ALA A 134 1.04 -9.32 -9.62
C ALA A 134 -0.18 -8.39 -9.76
N LEU A 135 -0.75 -8.28 -10.96
CA LEU A 135 -1.95 -7.48 -11.20
C LEU A 135 -3.15 -7.98 -10.38
N ALA A 136 -3.35 -9.29 -10.29
CA ALA A 136 -4.42 -9.87 -9.48
C ALA A 136 -4.28 -9.51 -7.99
N ALA A 137 -3.05 -9.49 -7.45
CA ALA A 137 -2.79 -9.03 -6.09
C ALA A 137 -3.12 -7.53 -5.90
N ALA A 138 -2.78 -6.69 -6.89
CA ALA A 138 -3.16 -5.26 -6.90
C ALA A 138 -4.69 -5.06 -6.94
N GLU A 139 -5.40 -5.81 -7.77
CA GLU A 139 -6.87 -5.79 -7.84
C GLU A 139 -7.51 -6.23 -6.52
N THR A 140 -6.96 -7.27 -5.90
CA THR A 140 -7.39 -7.76 -4.59
C THR A 140 -7.21 -6.68 -3.52
N MET A 141 -6.06 -5.98 -3.53
CA MET A 141 -5.83 -4.84 -2.64
C MET A 141 -6.87 -3.74 -2.88
N MET A 142 -7.13 -3.35 -4.13
CA MET A 142 -8.13 -2.31 -4.42
C MET A 142 -9.54 -2.71 -3.96
N ALA A 143 -9.91 -3.99 -4.11
CA ALA A 143 -11.17 -4.50 -3.58
C ALA A 143 -11.22 -4.44 -2.05
N ALA A 144 -10.12 -4.81 -1.36
CA ALA A 144 -10.01 -4.71 0.08
C ALA A 144 -10.13 -3.26 0.56
N LEU A 145 -9.44 -2.31 -0.07
CA LEU A 145 -9.51 -0.88 0.28
C LEU A 145 -10.94 -0.34 0.17
N ARG A 146 -11.65 -0.66 -0.92
CA ARG A 146 -13.06 -0.26 -1.12
C ARG A 146 -14.01 -0.81 -0.05
N LYS A 147 -13.70 -1.97 0.53
CA LYS A 147 -14.48 -2.59 1.61
C LYS A 147 -14.13 -2.02 2.98
N LEU A 148 -12.84 -1.76 3.21
CA LEU A 148 -12.31 -1.39 4.52
C LEU A 148 -12.41 0.11 4.81
N LEU A 149 -12.32 0.94 3.78
CA LEU A 149 -12.33 2.39 3.91
C LEU A 149 -13.72 2.95 3.58
N PRO A 150 -14.24 3.87 4.40
CA PRO A 150 -15.51 4.53 4.11
C PRO A 150 -15.39 5.29 2.79
N GLN A 151 -16.33 5.07 1.87
CA GLN A 151 -16.42 5.90 0.68
C GLN A 151 -16.75 7.32 1.13
N SER A 152 -15.83 8.24 0.88
CA SER A 152 -16.04 9.64 1.20
C SER A 152 -17.16 10.15 0.29
N GLY A 153 -18.34 10.33 0.87
CA GLY A 153 -19.43 11.12 0.28
C GLY A 153 -19.24 12.60 0.56
#